data_AF-A0A7K8KH39-F1
#
_entry.id   AF-A0A7K8KH39-F1
#
_cell.length_a   1.000
_cell.length_b   1.000
_cell.length_c   1.000
_cell.angle_alpha   90.00
_cell.angle_beta   90.00
_cell.angle_gamma   90.00
#
_symmetry.space_group_name_H-M   'P 1'
#
loop_
_entity.id
_entity.type
_entity.pdbx_description
1 polymer ?
#
loop_
_entity_poly.entity_id
_entity_poly.type
_entity_poly.pdbx_seq_one_letter_code
_entity_poly.pdbx_strand_id
1 'polypeptide(L)'
;GSLPKWVVNKSSQLLAPKAMKRMYKACLKYPAWKLKHEPGFKPWLFPEQSRLPALRLSELALQHADSLENIDESALPEAGDERGEASDEDSVN
;
A
#
# COMPACT_ATOMS: atom_id res chain seq x y z
N GLY A 1 11.65 -1.18 -13.18
CA GLY A 1 11.57 -2.57 -12.67
C GLY A 1 11.38 -3.50 -13.86
N SER A 2 11.52 -4.81 -13.68
CA SER A 2 11.36 -5.78 -14.79
C SER A 2 10.00 -6.49 -14.80
N LEU A 3 9.05 -6.05 -13.96
CA LEU A 3 7.72 -6.67 -13.88
C LEU A 3 6.79 -6.10 -14.96
N PRO A 4 6.23 -6.94 -15.84
CA PRO A 4 5.23 -6.49 -16.83
C PRO A 4 3.99 -5.86 -16.18
N LYS A 5 3.33 -4.94 -16.88
CA LYS A 5 2.16 -4.18 -16.40
C LYS A 5 1.03 -5.11 -16.00
N TRP A 6 0.73 -6.13 -16.79
CA TRP A 6 -0.37 -7.07 -16.48
C TRP A 6 -0.08 -7.88 -15.21
N VAL A 7 1.19 -8.25 -14.96
CA VAL A 7 1.61 -8.95 -13.73
C VAL A 7 1.41 -8.03 -12.52
N VAL A 8 1.81 -6.77 -12.63
CA VAL A 8 1.59 -5.76 -11.58
C VAL A 8 0.10 -5.57 -11.33
N ASN A 9 -0.72 -5.47 -12.37
CA ASN A 9 -2.16 -5.31 -12.25
C ASN A 9 -2.81 -6.53 -11.57
N LYS A 10 -2.55 -7.75 -12.05
CA LYS A 10 -3.12 -8.98 -11.49
C LYS A 10 -2.68 -9.18 -10.04
N SER A 11 -1.40 -9.00 -9.74
CA SER A 11 -0.88 -9.13 -8.38
C SER A 11 -1.51 -8.11 -7.44
N SER A 12 -1.69 -6.86 -7.88
CA SER A 12 -2.38 -5.82 -7.10
C SER A 12 -3.83 -6.18 -6.82
N GLN A 13 -4.57 -6.68 -7.82
CA GLN A 13 -5.96 -7.12 -7.64
C GLN A 13 -6.08 -8.26 -6.63
N LEU A 14 -5.16 -9.22 -6.65
CA LEU A 14 -5.15 -10.35 -5.73
C LEU A 14 -4.77 -9.95 -4.30
N LEU A 15 -3.84 -9.01 -4.14
CA LEU A 15 -3.29 -8.65 -2.83
C LEU A 15 -4.05 -7.51 -2.14
N ALA A 16 -4.74 -6.65 -2.90
CA ALA A 16 -5.47 -5.51 -2.36
C ALA A 16 -6.49 -5.91 -1.27
N PRO A 17 -7.36 -6.93 -1.44
CA PRO A 17 -8.30 -7.33 -0.39
C PRO A 17 -7.62 -7.75 0.91
N LYS A 18 -6.51 -8.50 0.81
CA LYS A 18 -5.73 -8.94 1.98
C LYS A 18 -5.06 -7.76 2.68
N ALA A 19 -4.51 -6.82 1.92
CA ALA A 19 -3.92 -5.59 2.47
C ALA A 19 -4.97 -4.76 3.22
N MET A 20 -6.18 -4.60 2.66
CA MET A 20 -7.29 -3.89 3.29
C MET A 20 -7.77 -4.59 4.57
N LYS A 21 -7.89 -5.93 4.57
CA LYS A 21 -8.24 -6.72 5.78
C LYS A 21 -7.20 -6.53 6.90
N ARG A 22 -5.91 -6.44 6.57
CA ARG A 22 -4.84 -6.16 7.53
C ARG A 22 -4.93 -4.74 8.09
N MET A 23 -5.19 -3.75 7.23
CA MET A 23 -5.39 -2.37 7.66
C MET A 23 -6.59 -2.24 8.60
N TYR A 24 -7.71 -2.90 8.28
CA TYR A 24 -8.88 -2.95 9.17
C TYR A 24 -8.55 -3.50 10.56
N LYS A 25 -7.86 -4.66 10.62
CA LYS A 25 -7.42 -5.24 11.92
C LYS A 25 -6.48 -4.30 12.69
N ALA A 26 -5.62 -3.54 11.99
CA ALA A 26 -4.76 -2.54 12.62
C ALA A 26 -5.56 -1.38 13.20
N CYS A 27 -6.59 -0.90 12.51
CA CYS A 27 -7.48 0.15 13.00
C CYS A 27 -8.20 -0.24 14.29
N LEU A 28 -8.66 -1.49 14.42
CA LEU A 28 -9.29 -1.97 15.65
C LEU A 28 -8.33 -1.93 16.85
N LYS A 29 -7.04 -2.23 16.62
CA LYS A 29 -6.00 -2.24 17.68
C LYS A 29 -5.42 -0.85 17.94
N TYR A 30 -5.58 0.09 17.01
CA TYR A 30 -4.93 1.39 17.05
C TYR A 30 -5.23 2.22 18.30
N PRO A 31 -6.46 2.34 18.83
CA PRO A 31 -6.72 3.14 20.02
C PRO A 31 -5.91 2.69 21.25
N ALA A 32 -5.90 1.38 21.52
CA ALA A 32 -5.16 0.81 22.65
C ALA A 32 -3.64 0.94 22.46
N TRP A 33 -3.15 0.77 21.23
CA TRP A 33 -1.75 1.01 20.91
C TRP A 33 -1.37 2.49 21.09
N LYS A 34 -2.17 3.42 20.55
CA LYS A 34 -1.89 4.86 20.56
C LYS A 34 -1.90 5.45 21.97
N LEU A 35 -2.72 4.92 22.87
CA LEU A 35 -2.71 5.30 24.29
C LEU A 35 -1.34 5.11 24.95
N LYS A 36 -0.58 4.11 24.51
CA LYS A 36 0.76 3.78 25.02
C LYS A 36 1.89 4.50 24.26
N HIS A 37 1.59 5.17 23.15
CA HIS A 37 2.59 5.74 22.22
C HIS A 37 2.27 7.21 21.89
N GLU A 38 2.50 8.08 22.87
CA GLU A 38 2.27 9.53 22.79
C GLU A 38 0.87 9.86 22.21
N PRO A 39 -0.21 9.65 22.98
CA PRO A 39 -1.57 9.78 22.46
C PRO A 39 -1.91 11.18 21.93
N GLY A 40 -1.26 12.22 22.48
CA GLY A 40 -1.41 13.60 22.03
C GLY A 40 -0.60 13.96 20.78
N PHE A 41 0.36 13.13 20.37
CA PHE A 41 1.20 13.38 19.20
C PHE A 41 0.50 12.91 17.92
N LYS A 42 -0.12 13.85 17.20
CA LYS A 42 -0.85 13.67 15.96
C LYS A 42 -0.53 14.85 15.02
N PRO A 43 0.69 14.91 14.44
CA PRO A 43 1.13 16.03 13.61
C PRO A 43 0.28 16.25 12.34
N TRP A 44 -0.45 15.23 11.89
CA TRP A 44 -1.41 15.34 10.79
C TRP A 44 -2.72 16.07 11.18
N LEU A 45 -3.04 16.16 12.49
CA LEU A 45 -4.14 16.99 13.02
C LEU A 45 -3.64 18.33 13.58
N PHE A 46 -2.43 18.33 14.12
CA PHE A 46 -1.78 19.46 14.79
C PHE A 46 -0.41 19.73 14.15
N PRO A 47 -0.36 20.46 13.02
CA PRO A 47 0.86 20.63 12.23
C PRO A 47 2.06 21.22 12.99
N GLU A 48 1.80 22.01 14.02
CA GLU A 48 2.80 22.57 14.93
C GLU A 48 3.61 21.50 15.69
N GLN A 49 3.09 20.27 15.79
CA GLN A 49 3.79 19.13 16.37
C GLN A 49 4.81 18.52 15.39
N SER A 50 4.81 18.92 14.12
CA SER A 50 5.74 18.38 13.12
C SER A 50 7.19 18.62 13.52
N ARG A 51 7.97 17.54 13.52
CA ARG A 51 9.43 17.58 13.75
C ARG A 51 10.21 17.51 12.43
N LEU A 52 9.52 17.55 11.29
CA LEU A 52 10.11 17.43 9.95
C LEU A 52 10.58 18.79 9.42
N PRO A 53 11.70 18.84 8.67
CA PRO A 53 12.15 20.08 8.04
C PRO A 53 11.22 20.50 6.91
N ALA A 54 11.14 21.81 6.67
CA ALA A 54 10.48 22.35 5.48
C ALA A 54 11.37 22.15 4.24
N LEU A 55 10.75 21.82 3.11
CA LEU A 55 11.42 21.65 1.81
C LEU A 55 10.87 22.66 0.80
N ARG A 56 11.75 23.25 -0.02
CA ARG A 56 11.33 24.17 -1.08
C ARG A 56 10.87 23.36 -2.28
N LEU A 57 9.74 23.75 -2.89
CA LEU A 57 9.25 23.04 -4.09
C LEU A 57 10.24 23.05 -5.26
N SER A 58 11.11 24.06 -5.35
CA SER A 58 12.17 24.15 -6.36
C SER A 58 13.27 23.08 -6.23
N GLU A 59 13.35 22.42 -5.07
CA GLU A 59 14.27 21.30 -4.83
C GLU A 59 13.69 19.96 -5.30
N LEU A 60 12.41 19.93 -5.68
CA LEU A 60 11.73 18.75 -6.19
C LEU A 60 11.81 18.69 -7.72
N ALA A 61 11.83 17.47 -8.26
CA ALA A 61 11.75 17.20 -9.69
C ALA A 61 10.50 16.38 -10.01
N LEU A 62 9.98 16.56 -11.23
CA LEU A 62 8.84 15.77 -11.71
C LEU A 62 9.29 14.33 -12.01
N GLN A 63 8.61 13.36 -11.40
CA GLN A 63 8.84 11.94 -11.66
C GLN A 63 7.83 11.45 -12.71
N HIS A 64 8.28 11.24 -13.95
CA HIS A 64 7.46 10.71 -15.03
C HIS A 64 7.28 9.18 -14.89
N ALA A 65 6.04 8.71 -15.03
CA ALA A 65 5.73 7.28 -14.99
C ALA A 65 6.41 6.51 -16.14
N ASP A 66 6.42 7.07 -17.35
CA ASP A 66 6.97 6.44 -18.56
C ASP A 66 8.49 6.23 -18.50
N SER A 67 9.20 7.01 -17.66
CA SER A 67 10.63 6.77 -17.38
C SER A 67 10.89 5.41 -16.72
N LEU A 68 9.84 4.71 -16.26
CA LEU A 68 9.91 3.38 -15.64
C LEU A 68 9.57 2.24 -16.61
N GLU A 69 9.22 2.55 -17.87
CA GLU A 69 8.66 1.62 -18.85
C GLU A 69 9.66 1.25 -19.95
N ASN A 70 10.50 0.25 -19.70
CA ASN A 70 11.24 -0.46 -20.75
C ASN A 70 10.98 -1.96 -20.60
N ILE A 71 9.74 -2.41 -20.86
CA ILE A 71 9.37 -3.81 -20.70
C ILE A 71 8.60 -4.28 -21.94
N ASP A 72 9.17 -5.27 -22.63
CA ASP A 72 8.56 -5.94 -23.77
C ASP A 72 7.57 -7.01 -23.29
N GLU A 73 6.30 -6.89 -23.70
CA GLU A 73 5.19 -7.72 -23.24
C GLU A 73 4.66 -8.68 -24.33
N SER A 74 5.32 -8.78 -25.49
CA SER A 74 4.80 -9.49 -26.67
C SER A 74 4.69 -11.02 -26.53
N ALA A 75 5.21 -11.61 -25.44
CA ALA A 75 5.32 -13.06 -25.27
C ALA A 75 4.45 -13.67 -24.15
N LEU A 76 3.57 -12.90 -23.50
CA LEU A 76 2.85 -13.35 -22.30
C LEU A 76 1.36 -13.63 -22.58
N PRO A 77 0.85 -14.84 -22.30
CA PRO A 77 -0.56 -15.18 -22.52
C PRO A 77 -1.48 -14.59 -21.44
N GLU A 78 -2.68 -14.13 -21.83
CA GLU A 78 -3.75 -13.76 -20.89
C GLU A 78 -4.30 -15.02 -20.21
N ALA A 79 -4.03 -15.21 -18.91
CA ALA A 79 -4.53 -16.35 -18.15
C ALA A 79 -5.90 -16.04 -17.50
N GLY A 80 -6.86 -16.94 -17.75
CA GLY A 80 -8.27 -16.85 -17.40
C GLY A 80 -8.58 -16.76 -15.89
N ASP A 81 -9.83 -16.38 -15.63
CA ASP A 81 -10.42 -16.09 -14.32
C ASP A 81 -10.53 -17.34 -13.41
N GLU A 82 -9.46 -17.67 -12.69
CA GLU A 82 -9.53 -18.65 -11.61
C GLU A 82 -9.99 -17.96 -10.32
N ARG A 83 -11.30 -18.04 -10.12
CA ARG A 83 -12.06 -17.56 -8.96
C ARG A 83 -11.43 -18.10 -7.66
N GLY A 84 -10.96 -17.17 -6.82
CA GLY A 84 -10.25 -17.47 -5.59
C GLY A 84 -11.11 -18.16 -4.54
N GLU A 85 -10.82 -19.44 -4.29
CA GLU A 85 -11.14 -20.11 -3.04
C GLU A 85 -9.84 -20.28 -2.24
N ALA A 86 -9.69 -19.46 -1.20
CA ALA A 86 -8.73 -19.72 -0.14
C ALA A 86 -9.48 -19.56 1.19
N SER A 87 -9.92 -20.70 1.72
CA SER A 87 -10.45 -20.87 3.07
C SER A 87 -9.53 -20.21 4.10
N ASP A 88 -10.06 -19.25 4.86
CA ASP A 88 -9.44 -18.73 6.07
C ASP A 88 -10.04 -19.55 7.23
N GLU A 89 -9.38 -20.64 7.60
CA GLU A 89 -9.53 -21.25 8.92
C GLU A 89 -8.71 -20.43 9.91
N ASP A 90 -9.37 -19.74 10.83
CA ASP A 90 -8.77 -19.41 12.13
C ASP A 90 -9.89 -19.07 13.13
N SER A 91 -10.31 -20.11 13.85
CA SER A 91 -11.14 -20.00 15.05
C SER A 91 -10.39 -19.20 16.11
N VAL A 92 -10.95 -18.05 16.49
CA VAL A 92 -10.53 -17.34 17.70
C VAL A 92 -11.38 -17.85 18.87
N ASN A 93 -10.71 -18.57 19.77
CA ASN A 93 -11.12 -18.80 21.15
C ASN A 93 -11.12 -17.49 21.95
#